data_AF-A0A8S9L4J9-F1
#
_entry.id   AF-A0A8S9L4J9-F1
#
_cell.length_a   1.000
_cell.length_b   1.000
_cell.length_c   1.000
_cell.angle_alpha   90.00
_cell.angle_beta   90.00
_cell.angle_gamma   90.00
#
_symmetry.space_group_name_H-M   'P 1'
#
loop_
_entity.id
_entity.type
_entity.pdbx_description
1 polymer ?
#
loop_
_entity_poly.entity_id
_entity_poly.type
_entity_poly.pdbx_seq_one_letter_code
_entity_poly.pdbx_strand_id
1 'polypeptide(L)'
;MMSWKHLVLYIKGFSLQNKHFFFLIFGSCRYVAVYYSILYFRYRAGTVTDEMLSVPKMPFLIAGVLQALAAAAGMAATANLSGPSTTVLSQTFLVWQIFFSIIFLRRRYSVNQILGCTLVALGVVVSVASGSGAAHSLKEAGVFWILLMVLSYLFQGADTVLKEVIFIDSQKRLKGASLDLFIVNSYGSAFQAICIALLLPFLSKLWGIPFNQLGSYLKDGAACFLNIGTMTKGCEGAPLLPLLFVIANIGYNIALLRLLKISSAVVSSLASTVSVPIAVFLFTLPLPYLGVASSLPNGFMGGTIILVLGMLVYSWAPQGPNGSHTDSVIPSPPPT
;
A
#
# COMPACT_ATOMS: atom_id res chain seq x y z
N MET A 1 -1.69 -0.83 3.34
CA MET A 1 -1.02 -1.10 2.03
C MET A 1 -0.47 -2.54 1.90
N MET A 2 -0.58 -3.39 2.95
CA MET A 2 0.08 -4.71 3.01
C MET A 2 -0.73 -5.88 2.44
N SER A 3 -2.02 -6.02 2.79
CA SER A 3 -2.83 -7.18 2.39
C SER A 3 -2.96 -7.35 0.86
N TRP A 4 -2.86 -6.23 0.13
CA TRP A 4 -2.98 -6.18 -1.32
C TRP A 4 -1.68 -6.53 -2.09
N LYS A 5 -0.51 -6.28 -1.48
CA LYS A 5 0.79 -6.74 -2.00
C LYS A 5 0.97 -8.25 -1.83
N HIS A 6 0.31 -8.84 -0.83
CA HIS A 6 0.23 -10.29 -0.67
C HIS A 6 -0.60 -10.96 -1.76
N LEU A 7 -1.62 -10.29 -2.30
CA LEU A 7 -2.33 -10.77 -3.49
C LEU A 7 -1.44 -10.72 -4.75
N VAL A 8 -0.56 -9.71 -4.87
CA VAL A 8 0.48 -9.65 -5.93
C VAL A 8 1.51 -10.78 -5.78
N LEU A 9 1.88 -11.12 -4.54
CA LEU A 9 2.68 -12.32 -4.24
C LEU A 9 1.91 -13.62 -4.44
N TYR A 10 0.58 -13.62 -4.44
CA TYR A 10 -0.24 -14.79 -4.78
C TYR A 10 -0.36 -14.96 -6.31
N ILE A 11 -0.28 -13.85 -7.05
CA ILE A 11 -0.01 -13.82 -8.51
C ILE A 11 1.43 -14.27 -8.83
N LYS A 12 2.22 -14.73 -7.85
CA LYS A 12 3.46 -15.49 -8.12
C LYS A 12 3.18 -16.86 -8.75
N GLY A 13 1.92 -17.32 -8.74
CA GLY A 13 1.44 -18.46 -9.55
C GLY A 13 1.11 -18.10 -11.01
N PHE A 14 1.04 -16.82 -11.36
CA PHE A 14 1.07 -16.40 -12.75
C PHE A 14 2.55 -16.29 -13.11
N SER A 15 3.00 -17.02 -14.14
CA SER A 15 4.40 -17.01 -14.59
C SER A 15 4.80 -15.59 -15.06
N LEU A 16 5.24 -14.75 -14.11
CA LEU A 16 5.32 -13.29 -14.28
C LEU A 16 6.69 -12.71 -13.92
N GLN A 17 7.71 -13.56 -13.75
CA GLN A 17 9.08 -13.14 -13.42
C GLN A 17 9.67 -12.15 -14.44
N ASN A 18 9.16 -12.14 -15.69
CA ASN A 18 9.60 -11.28 -16.78
C ASN A 18 8.69 -10.06 -17.09
N LYS A 19 7.61 -9.83 -16.32
CA LYS A 19 6.60 -8.78 -16.63
C LYS A 19 6.52 -7.66 -15.57
N HIS A 20 7.45 -7.65 -14.61
CA HIS A 20 7.47 -6.67 -13.53
C HIS A 20 7.52 -5.19 -14.02
N PHE A 21 8.20 -4.91 -15.14
CA PHE A 21 8.26 -3.57 -15.74
C PHE A 21 6.91 -3.10 -16.26
N PHE A 22 6.18 -4.00 -16.91
CA PHE A 22 4.82 -3.73 -17.35
C PHE A 22 3.93 -3.35 -16.18
N PHE A 23 3.98 -4.10 -15.07
CA PHE A 23 3.15 -3.79 -13.90
C PHE A 23 3.56 -2.50 -13.18
N LEU A 24 4.85 -2.16 -13.11
CA LEU A 24 5.33 -0.89 -12.54
C LEU A 24 4.82 0.32 -13.35
N ILE A 25 4.96 0.27 -14.68
CA ILE A 25 4.54 1.35 -15.58
C ILE A 25 3.01 1.40 -15.68
N PHE A 26 2.36 0.28 -15.97
CA PHE A 26 0.91 0.17 -16.06
C PHE A 26 0.23 0.58 -14.75
N GLY A 27 0.76 0.13 -13.62
CA GLY A 27 0.27 0.52 -12.29
C GLY A 27 0.31 2.03 -12.09
N SER A 28 1.42 2.67 -12.45
CA SER A 28 1.61 4.12 -12.30
C SER A 28 0.73 4.92 -13.27
N CYS A 29 0.71 4.54 -14.56
CA CYS A 29 -0.15 5.18 -15.57
C CYS A 29 -1.64 5.08 -15.21
N ARG A 30 -2.07 3.93 -14.69
CA ARG A 30 -3.44 3.70 -14.25
C ARG A 30 -3.84 4.62 -13.09
N TYR A 31 -2.98 4.79 -12.10
CA TYR A 31 -3.25 5.72 -11.00
C TYR A 31 -3.37 7.15 -11.50
N VAL A 32 -2.47 7.58 -12.40
CA VAL A 32 -2.56 8.91 -13.03
C VAL A 32 -3.89 9.06 -13.77
N ALA A 33 -4.24 8.12 -14.66
CA ALA A 33 -5.46 8.21 -15.45
C ALA A 33 -6.73 8.29 -14.59
N VAL A 34 -6.85 7.43 -13.57
CA VAL A 34 -8.04 7.38 -12.73
C VAL A 34 -8.13 8.58 -11.78
N TYR A 35 -7.03 8.95 -11.12
CA TYR A 35 -7.07 10.08 -10.19
C TYR A 35 -7.25 11.42 -10.90
N TYR A 36 -6.61 11.64 -12.04
CA TYR A 36 -6.83 12.85 -12.84
C TYR A 36 -8.26 12.90 -13.42
N SER A 37 -8.82 11.77 -13.85
CA SER A 37 -10.21 11.73 -14.33
C SER A 37 -11.19 12.13 -13.23
N ILE A 38 -11.04 11.55 -12.03
CA ILE A 38 -11.88 11.89 -10.88
C ILE A 38 -11.69 13.37 -10.50
N LEU A 39 -10.44 13.85 -10.47
CA LEU A 39 -10.14 15.24 -10.16
C LEU A 39 -10.79 16.20 -11.18
N TYR A 40 -10.74 15.87 -12.47
CA TYR A 40 -11.35 16.66 -13.53
C TYR A 40 -12.87 16.76 -13.38
N PHE A 41 -13.55 15.64 -13.10
CA PHE A 41 -15.00 15.65 -12.84
C PHE A 41 -15.35 16.46 -11.59
N ARG A 42 -14.54 16.37 -10.52
CA ARG A 42 -14.76 17.11 -9.28
C ARG A 42 -14.44 18.60 -9.39
N TYR A 43 -13.50 18.96 -10.27
CA TYR A 43 -13.23 20.34 -10.64
C TYR A 43 -14.41 20.94 -11.40
N ARG A 44 -14.96 20.22 -12.40
CA ARG A 44 -16.20 20.66 -13.07
C ARG A 44 -17.39 20.77 -12.12
N ALA A 45 -17.47 19.92 -11.10
CA ALA A 45 -18.51 19.96 -10.08
C ALA A 45 -18.32 21.08 -9.04
N GLY A 46 -17.28 21.92 -9.16
CA GLY A 46 -17.01 23.05 -8.26
C GLY A 46 -16.59 22.63 -6.84
N THR A 47 -16.35 21.34 -6.60
CA THR A 47 -15.92 20.84 -5.27
C THR A 47 -14.43 21.05 -5.03
N VAL A 48 -13.65 21.27 -6.09
CA VAL A 48 -12.21 21.59 -6.06
C VAL A 48 -12.05 23.06 -6.45
N THR A 49 -11.63 23.90 -5.51
CA THR A 49 -11.41 25.34 -5.75
C THR A 49 -9.96 25.62 -6.17
N ASP A 50 -9.73 26.73 -6.89
CA ASP A 50 -8.37 27.13 -7.30
C ASP A 50 -7.44 27.42 -6.10
N GLU A 51 -8.02 27.77 -4.94
CA GLU A 51 -7.32 27.88 -3.67
C GLU A 51 -6.73 26.54 -3.19
N MET A 52 -7.39 25.41 -3.50
CA MET A 52 -6.86 24.06 -3.19
C MET A 52 -5.74 23.63 -4.15
N LEU A 53 -5.66 24.23 -5.35
CA LEU A 53 -4.62 23.97 -6.35
C LEU A 53 -3.36 24.83 -6.15
N SER A 54 -3.45 25.91 -5.36
CA SER A 54 -2.32 26.80 -5.06
C SER A 54 -1.39 26.28 -3.95
N VAL A 55 -1.71 25.15 -3.32
CA VAL A 55 -0.90 24.50 -2.28
C VAL A 55 0.52 24.22 -2.80
N PRO A 56 1.57 24.43 -1.99
CA PRO A 56 2.96 24.25 -2.41
C PRO A 56 3.20 22.87 -3.02
N LYS A 57 3.83 22.84 -4.20
CA LYS A 57 4.03 21.62 -5.00
C LYS A 57 5.19 20.75 -4.51
N MET A 58 6.10 21.30 -3.71
CA MET A 58 7.32 20.63 -3.26
C MET A 58 7.05 19.41 -2.38
N PRO A 59 6.15 19.43 -1.38
CA PRO A 59 5.80 18.24 -0.60
C PRO A 59 5.17 17.13 -1.44
N PHE A 60 4.36 17.48 -2.45
CA PHE A 60 3.78 16.50 -3.38
C PHE A 60 4.84 15.84 -4.27
N LEU A 61 5.83 16.61 -4.70
CA LEU A 61 6.98 16.08 -5.44
C LEU A 61 7.77 15.09 -4.59
N ILE A 62 8.10 15.45 -3.35
CA ILE A 62 8.84 14.57 -2.43
C ILE A 62 8.04 13.29 -2.15
N ALA A 63 6.72 13.39 -1.93
CA ALA A 63 5.85 12.23 -1.76
C ALA A 63 5.88 11.30 -2.99
N GLY A 64 5.77 11.87 -4.21
CA GLY A 64 5.86 11.11 -5.46
C GLY A 64 7.21 10.40 -5.65
N VAL A 65 8.33 11.08 -5.32
CA VAL A 65 9.68 10.51 -5.35
C VAL A 65 9.82 9.35 -4.35
N LEU A 66 9.41 9.56 -3.10
CA LEU A 66 9.45 8.53 -2.05
C LEU A 66 8.62 7.32 -2.44
N GLN A 67 7.42 7.53 -3.00
CA GLN A 67 6.54 6.48 -3.47
C GLN A 67 7.12 5.71 -4.66
N ALA A 68 7.78 6.40 -5.59
CA ALA A 68 8.47 5.77 -6.72
C ALA A 68 9.65 4.89 -6.24
N LEU A 69 10.51 5.42 -5.37
CA LEU A 69 11.64 4.69 -4.81
C LEU A 69 11.18 3.47 -3.99
N ALA A 70 10.15 3.66 -3.16
CA ALA A 70 9.49 2.60 -2.43
C ALA A 70 8.98 1.48 -3.35
N ALA A 71 8.23 1.83 -4.39
CA ALA A 71 7.64 0.87 -5.32
C ALA A 71 8.72 0.10 -6.09
N ALA A 72 9.75 0.79 -6.56
CA ALA A 72 10.87 0.23 -7.30
C ALA A 72 11.69 -0.75 -6.44
N ALA A 73 12.16 -0.30 -5.28
CA ALA A 73 12.92 -1.13 -4.34
C ALA A 73 12.08 -2.31 -3.81
N GLY A 74 10.80 -2.06 -3.52
CA GLY A 74 9.87 -3.07 -3.03
C GLY A 74 9.64 -4.17 -4.06
N MET A 75 9.34 -3.82 -5.31
CA MET A 75 9.16 -4.82 -6.36
C MET A 75 10.44 -5.62 -6.62
N ALA A 76 11.59 -4.96 -6.69
CA ALA A 76 12.88 -5.63 -6.86
C ALA A 76 13.16 -6.65 -5.74
N ALA A 77 12.89 -6.28 -4.48
CA ALA A 77 13.05 -7.18 -3.34
C ALA A 77 12.02 -8.32 -3.36
N THR A 78 10.73 -8.05 -3.61
CA THR A 78 9.68 -9.09 -3.65
C THR A 78 9.83 -10.10 -4.79
N ALA A 79 10.51 -9.73 -5.88
CA ALA A 79 10.84 -10.66 -6.94
C ALA A 79 11.78 -11.77 -6.44
N ASN A 80 12.72 -11.42 -5.55
CA ASN A 80 13.76 -12.31 -5.03
C ASN A 80 13.44 -12.91 -3.65
N LEU A 81 12.51 -12.32 -2.91
CA LEU A 81 12.07 -12.80 -1.59
C LEU A 81 10.85 -13.72 -1.70
N SER A 82 10.75 -14.68 -0.78
CA SER A 82 9.54 -15.51 -0.66
C SER A 82 8.38 -14.69 -0.06
N GLY A 83 7.14 -15.14 -0.33
CA GLY A 83 5.94 -14.49 0.19
C GLY A 83 5.90 -14.37 1.72
N PRO A 84 6.18 -15.44 2.48
CA PRO A 84 6.24 -15.40 3.93
C PRO A 84 7.28 -14.37 4.45
N SER A 85 8.50 -14.40 3.91
CA SER A 85 9.56 -13.45 4.28
C SER A 85 9.16 -12.00 4.01
N THR A 86 8.46 -11.74 2.90
CA THR A 86 7.95 -10.40 2.58
C THR A 86 6.92 -9.91 3.61
N THR A 87 6.05 -10.81 4.10
CA THR A 87 5.01 -10.50 5.12
C THR A 87 5.61 -10.13 6.47
N VAL A 88 6.67 -10.84 6.86
CA VAL A 88 7.41 -10.58 8.10
C VAL A 88 8.11 -9.23 8.00
N LEU A 89 8.84 -9.01 6.91
CA LEU A 89 9.56 -7.75 6.68
C LEU A 89 8.62 -6.55 6.56
N SER A 90 7.36 -6.76 6.16
CA SER A 90 6.38 -5.69 6.11
C SER A 90 6.05 -5.09 7.46
N GLN A 91 6.21 -5.83 8.56
CA GLN A 91 5.94 -5.29 9.90
C GLN A 91 6.87 -4.11 10.26
N THR A 92 8.04 -4.04 9.63
CA THR A 92 8.95 -2.88 9.78
C THR A 92 8.31 -1.57 9.32
N PHE A 93 7.32 -1.62 8.43
CA PHE A 93 6.56 -0.45 7.99
C PHE A 93 5.92 0.31 9.15
N LEU A 94 5.28 -0.39 10.10
CA LEU A 94 4.66 0.25 11.27
C LEU A 94 5.69 0.96 12.15
N VAL A 95 6.87 0.33 12.33
CA VAL A 95 7.97 0.88 13.13
C VAL A 95 8.49 2.18 12.50
N TRP A 96 8.80 2.15 11.20
CA TRP A 96 9.26 3.33 10.47
C TRP A 96 8.21 4.45 10.46
N GLN A 97 6.94 4.08 10.35
CA GLN A 97 5.85 5.05 10.31
C GLN A 97 5.66 5.76 11.66
N ILE A 98 5.77 5.05 12.79
CA ILE A 98 5.75 5.67 14.13
C ILE A 98 6.97 6.57 14.29
N PHE A 99 8.15 6.09 13.90
CA PHE A 99 9.38 6.87 13.95
C PHE A 99 9.25 8.20 13.19
N PHE A 100 8.81 8.16 11.93
CA PHE A 100 8.58 9.37 11.15
C PHE A 100 7.45 10.22 11.71
N SER A 101 6.38 9.63 12.26
CA SER A 101 5.31 10.41 12.87
C SER A 101 5.77 11.15 14.14
N ILE A 102 6.71 10.60 14.91
CA ILE A 102 7.32 11.32 16.05
C ILE A 102 8.18 12.47 15.53
N ILE A 103 8.95 12.27 14.47
CA ILE A 103 9.85 13.30 13.94
C ILE A 103 9.08 14.44 13.25
N PHE A 104 8.21 14.11 12.30
CA PHE A 104 7.53 15.09 11.45
C PHE A 104 6.28 15.70 12.10
N LEU A 105 5.45 14.91 12.79
CA LEU A 105 4.23 15.40 13.45
C LEU A 105 4.47 15.76 14.93
N ARG A 106 5.63 15.41 15.51
CA ARG A 106 5.92 15.59 16.95
C ARG A 106 4.84 15.00 17.86
N ARG A 107 4.22 13.89 17.42
CA ARG A 107 3.15 13.22 18.19
C ARG A 107 3.74 12.50 19.40
N ARG A 108 3.12 12.66 20.57
CA ARG A 108 3.44 11.85 21.75
C ARG A 108 2.59 10.60 21.74
N TYR A 109 3.24 9.44 21.61
CA TYR A 109 2.57 8.14 21.70
C TYR A 109 2.56 7.68 23.16
N SER A 110 1.41 7.18 23.62
CA SER A 110 1.31 6.56 24.93
C SER A 110 1.97 5.18 24.93
N VAL A 111 2.37 4.69 26.10
CA VAL A 111 2.95 3.35 26.26
C VAL A 111 2.00 2.28 25.72
N ASN A 112 0.69 2.44 25.92
CA ASN A 112 -0.33 1.52 25.42
C ASN A 112 -0.39 1.48 23.89
N GLN A 113 -0.18 2.61 23.20
CA GLN A 113 -0.12 2.64 21.74
C GLN A 113 1.13 1.94 21.20
N ILE A 114 2.28 2.14 21.84
CA ILE A 114 3.53 1.46 21.47
C ILE A 114 3.40 -0.05 21.71
N LEU A 115 2.81 -0.44 22.83
CA LEU A 115 2.57 -1.83 23.20
C LEU A 115 1.59 -2.49 22.22
N GLY A 116 0.48 -1.82 21.88
CA GLY A 116 -0.47 -2.28 20.86
C GLY A 116 0.18 -2.50 19.49
N CYS A 117 0.99 -1.56 19.01
CA CYS A 117 1.73 -1.71 17.76
C CYS A 117 2.76 -2.85 17.80
N THR A 118 3.45 -3.03 18.92
CA THR A 118 4.40 -4.13 19.13
C THR A 118 3.68 -5.48 19.11
N LEU A 119 2.54 -5.59 19.79
CA LEU A 119 1.71 -6.80 19.75
C LEU A 119 1.20 -7.10 18.33
N VAL A 120 0.77 -6.08 17.58
CA VAL A 120 0.33 -6.28 16.19
C VAL A 120 1.48 -6.82 15.32
N ALA A 121 2.67 -6.23 15.45
CA ALA A 121 3.86 -6.71 14.74
C ALA A 121 4.19 -8.16 15.13
N LEU A 122 4.20 -8.48 16.43
CA LEU A 122 4.44 -9.83 16.96
C LEU A 122 3.39 -10.82 16.44
N GLY A 123 2.10 -10.45 16.44
CA GLY A 123 1.00 -11.28 15.98
C GLY A 123 1.15 -11.68 14.51
N VAL A 124 1.57 -10.74 13.65
CA VAL A 124 1.86 -11.09 12.25
C VAL A 124 3.11 -11.95 12.11
N VAL A 125 4.18 -11.65 12.85
CA VAL A 125 5.41 -12.47 12.83
C VAL A 125 5.09 -13.90 13.25
N VAL A 126 4.38 -14.11 14.35
CA VAL A 126 3.98 -15.44 14.83
C VAL A 126 3.08 -16.14 13.80
N SER A 127 2.06 -15.45 13.26
CA SER A 127 1.14 -16.04 12.27
C SER A 127 1.87 -16.57 11.04
N VAL A 128 2.93 -15.88 10.60
CA VAL A 128 3.66 -16.20 9.36
C VAL A 128 4.85 -17.12 9.61
N ALA A 129 5.58 -16.92 10.72
CA ALA A 129 6.76 -17.70 11.08
C ALA A 129 6.42 -19.12 11.54
N SER A 130 5.18 -19.37 12.00
CA SER A 130 4.70 -20.72 12.28
C SER A 130 4.54 -21.59 11.02
N GLY A 131 4.63 -21.01 9.82
CA GLY A 131 4.87 -21.77 8.59
C GLY A 131 6.36 -22.11 8.45
N SER A 132 6.69 -23.40 8.36
CA SER A 132 8.07 -23.93 8.31
C SER A 132 8.99 -23.33 7.23
N GLY A 133 8.44 -22.60 6.24
CA GLY A 133 9.20 -21.97 5.15
C GLY A 133 9.78 -20.58 5.45
N ALA A 134 9.25 -19.80 6.40
CA ALA A 134 9.62 -18.38 6.53
C ALA A 134 11.05 -18.17 7.05
N ALA A 135 11.47 -18.93 8.07
CA ALA A 135 12.80 -18.84 8.65
C ALA A 135 13.90 -19.37 7.72
N HIS A 136 13.62 -20.46 6.98
CA HIS A 136 14.53 -21.00 5.98
C HIS A 136 14.70 -20.04 4.79
N SER A 137 13.60 -19.51 4.28
CA SER A 137 13.62 -18.53 3.18
C SER A 137 14.36 -17.23 3.52
N LEU A 138 14.29 -16.75 4.78
CA LEU A 138 15.05 -15.57 5.20
C LEU A 138 16.55 -15.84 5.30
N LYS A 139 16.95 -17.07 5.61
CA LYS A 139 18.36 -17.48 5.69
C LYS A 139 18.99 -17.70 4.31
N GLU A 140 18.20 -18.16 3.35
CA GLU A 140 18.60 -18.28 1.94
C GLU A 140 18.51 -16.96 1.17
N ALA A 141 17.64 -16.04 1.61
CA ALA A 141 17.54 -14.71 1.03
C ALA A 141 18.83 -13.93 1.29
N GLY A 142 19.49 -13.49 0.22
CA GLY A 142 20.65 -12.61 0.33
C GLY A 142 20.33 -11.35 1.14
N VAL A 143 21.22 -11.00 2.08
CA VAL A 143 21.10 -9.84 2.99
C VAL A 143 20.76 -8.55 2.23
N PHE A 144 21.29 -8.40 1.01
CA PHE A 144 20.98 -7.28 0.12
C PHE A 144 19.49 -7.09 -0.14
N TRP A 145 18.75 -8.16 -0.46
CA TRP A 145 17.31 -8.08 -0.78
C TRP A 145 16.47 -7.78 0.45
N ILE A 146 16.88 -8.30 1.61
CA ILE A 146 16.25 -8.01 2.89
C ILE A 146 16.42 -6.52 3.22
N LEU A 147 17.65 -5.99 3.13
CA LEU A 147 17.92 -4.56 3.35
C LEU A 147 17.17 -3.67 2.36
N LEU A 148 17.11 -4.06 1.09
CA LEU A 148 16.36 -3.33 0.06
C LEU A 148 14.85 -3.30 0.36
N MET A 149 14.30 -4.39 0.91
CA MET A 149 12.92 -4.46 1.35
C MET A 149 12.64 -3.53 2.54
N VAL A 150 13.52 -3.54 3.55
CA VAL A 150 13.41 -2.65 4.72
C VAL A 150 13.49 -1.19 4.29
N LEU A 151 14.41 -0.86 3.37
CA LEU A 151 14.53 0.48 2.80
C LEU A 151 13.27 0.90 2.02
N SER A 152 12.65 -0.03 1.28
CA SER A 152 11.35 0.23 0.64
C SER A 152 10.26 0.58 1.66
N TYR A 153 10.19 -0.12 2.79
CA TYR A 153 9.22 0.20 3.84
C TYR A 153 9.52 1.50 4.58
N LEU A 154 10.80 1.86 4.71
CA LEU A 154 11.21 3.17 5.21
C LEU A 154 10.66 4.28 4.33
N PHE A 155 10.85 4.21 3.00
CA PHE A 155 10.31 5.23 2.08
C PHE A 155 8.79 5.27 2.07
N GLN A 156 8.11 4.11 2.16
CA GLN A 156 6.64 4.08 2.30
C GLN A 156 6.17 4.73 3.60
N GLY A 157 6.88 4.48 4.71
CA GLY A 157 6.58 5.08 6.01
C GLY A 157 6.72 6.60 5.96
N ALA A 158 7.80 7.09 5.34
CA ALA A 158 8.02 8.52 5.13
C ALA A 158 6.92 9.16 4.25
N ASP A 159 6.55 8.53 3.14
CA ASP A 159 5.50 9.01 2.24
C ASP A 159 4.13 9.12 2.94
N THR A 160 3.72 8.09 3.67
CA THR A 160 2.41 8.09 4.36
C THR A 160 2.33 9.16 5.44
N VAL A 161 3.40 9.34 6.21
CA VAL A 161 3.50 10.40 7.23
C VAL A 161 3.56 11.79 6.58
N LEU A 162 4.31 11.95 5.48
CA LEU A 162 4.37 13.20 4.74
C LEU A 162 3.00 13.60 4.19
N LYS A 163 2.21 12.64 3.68
CA LYS A 163 0.82 12.86 3.28
C LYS A 163 -0.04 13.34 4.45
N GLU A 164 0.11 12.75 5.64
CA GLU A 164 -0.59 13.23 6.85
C GLU A 164 -0.20 14.68 7.19
N VAL A 165 1.09 15.04 7.13
CA VAL A 165 1.56 16.43 7.31
C VAL A 165 0.91 17.37 6.30
N ILE A 166 0.86 16.99 5.02
CA ILE A 166 0.26 17.82 3.97
C ILE A 166 -1.23 18.05 4.25
N PHE A 167 -1.98 17.04 4.69
CA PHE A 167 -3.38 17.21 5.05
C PHE A 167 -3.57 18.17 6.22
N ILE A 168 -2.74 18.05 7.26
CA ILE A 168 -2.81 18.91 8.44
C ILE A 168 -2.42 20.36 8.08
N ASP A 169 -1.34 20.58 7.33
CA ASP A 169 -0.91 21.92 6.91
C ASP A 169 -1.96 22.58 6.02
N SER A 170 -2.53 21.82 5.08
CA SER A 170 -3.56 22.33 4.19
C SER A 170 -4.85 22.68 4.93
N GLN A 171 -5.27 21.90 5.93
CA GLN A 171 -6.43 22.22 6.76
C GLN A 171 -6.24 23.54 7.53
N LYS A 172 -5.03 23.80 8.03
CA LYS A 172 -4.69 25.06 8.70
C LYS A 172 -4.74 26.25 7.73
N ARG A 173 -4.20 26.08 6.52
CA ARG A 173 -4.16 27.15 5.50
C ARG A 173 -5.54 27.46 4.90
N LEU A 174 -6.37 26.44 4.71
CA LEU A 174 -7.70 26.56 4.13
C LEU A 174 -8.79 26.88 5.18
N LYS A 175 -8.42 27.40 6.36
CA LYS A 175 -9.33 27.81 7.45
C LYS A 175 -10.37 26.72 7.82
N GLY A 176 -9.95 25.46 7.86
CA GLY A 176 -10.82 24.33 8.15
C GLY A 176 -11.47 23.67 6.94
N ALA A 177 -11.36 24.23 5.74
CA ALA A 177 -11.73 23.51 4.52
C ALA A 177 -10.74 22.37 4.26
N SER A 178 -11.28 21.18 3.99
CA SER A 178 -10.47 19.98 3.86
C SER A 178 -9.91 19.88 2.43
N LEU A 179 -8.59 19.72 2.29
CA LEU A 179 -7.99 19.47 0.98
C LEU A 179 -8.59 18.19 0.37
N ASP A 180 -8.93 18.25 -0.92
CA ASP A 180 -9.39 17.06 -1.62
C ASP A 180 -8.23 16.07 -1.77
N LEU A 181 -8.48 14.84 -1.35
CA LEU A 181 -7.53 13.75 -1.40
C LEU A 181 -7.02 13.49 -2.83
N PHE A 182 -7.90 13.66 -3.81
CA PHE A 182 -7.57 13.41 -5.20
C PHE A 182 -6.51 14.38 -5.72
N ILE A 183 -6.36 15.57 -5.14
CA ILE A 183 -5.30 16.53 -5.51
C ILE A 183 -3.93 15.95 -5.14
N VAL A 184 -3.77 15.58 -3.86
CA VAL A 184 -2.51 15.00 -3.32
C VAL A 184 -2.11 13.76 -4.11
N ASN A 185 -3.07 12.89 -4.38
CA ASN A 185 -2.82 11.62 -5.03
C ASN A 185 -2.59 11.75 -6.55
N SER A 186 -3.24 12.72 -7.21
CA SER A 186 -3.02 13.01 -8.64
C SER A 186 -1.63 13.61 -8.87
N TYR A 187 -1.26 14.64 -8.10
CA TYR A 187 0.09 15.21 -8.19
C TYR A 187 1.16 14.20 -7.77
N GLY A 188 0.94 13.46 -6.67
CA GLY A 188 1.83 12.39 -6.24
C GLY A 188 2.02 11.31 -7.30
N SER A 189 0.94 10.85 -7.95
CA SER A 189 1.01 9.84 -9.02
C SER A 189 1.70 10.36 -10.29
N ALA A 190 1.51 11.63 -10.64
CA ALA A 190 2.20 12.24 -11.78
C ALA A 190 3.72 12.29 -11.56
N PHE A 191 4.16 12.82 -10.41
CA PHE A 191 5.58 12.84 -10.05
C PHE A 191 6.14 11.43 -9.90
N GLN A 192 5.38 10.50 -9.31
CA GLN A 192 5.77 9.10 -9.23
C GLN A 192 6.01 8.49 -10.62
N ALA A 193 5.10 8.71 -11.58
CA ALA A 193 5.25 8.18 -12.94
C ALA A 193 6.49 8.74 -13.64
N ILE A 194 6.75 10.05 -13.49
CA ILE A 194 7.96 10.70 -14.01
C ILE A 194 9.22 10.12 -13.36
N CYS A 195 9.24 9.98 -12.04
CA CYS A 195 10.37 9.40 -11.32
C CYS A 195 10.61 7.94 -11.70
N ILE A 196 9.57 7.15 -11.89
CA ILE A 196 9.69 5.77 -12.37
C ILE A 196 10.26 5.72 -13.78
N ALA A 197 9.79 6.60 -14.68
CA ALA A 197 10.33 6.69 -16.03
C ALA A 197 11.83 7.08 -16.02
N LEU A 198 12.23 7.97 -15.11
CA LEU A 198 13.63 8.36 -14.93
C LEU A 198 14.50 7.28 -14.27
N LEU A 199 13.93 6.49 -13.35
CA LEU A 199 14.61 5.38 -12.67
C LEU A 199 14.62 4.09 -13.50
N LEU A 200 13.84 4.02 -14.57
CA LEU A 200 13.76 2.89 -15.49
C LEU A 200 15.14 2.37 -15.95
N PRO A 201 16.12 3.23 -16.32
CA PRO A 201 17.47 2.78 -16.64
C PRO A 201 18.25 2.10 -15.53
N PHE A 202 18.08 2.61 -14.32
CA PHE A 202 18.70 1.99 -13.16
C PHE A 202 18.04 0.62 -12.89
N LEU A 203 16.72 0.54 -12.99
CA LEU A 203 15.98 -0.71 -12.78
C LEU A 203 16.29 -1.77 -13.86
N SER A 204 16.47 -1.36 -15.12
CA SER A 204 16.86 -2.27 -16.22
C SER A 204 18.19 -2.96 -15.92
N LYS A 205 19.17 -2.22 -15.36
CA LYS A 205 20.45 -2.79 -14.91
C LYS A 205 20.28 -3.69 -13.69
N LEU A 206 19.47 -3.27 -12.71
CA LEU A 206 19.24 -4.04 -11.48
C LEU A 206 18.58 -5.40 -11.76
N TRP A 207 17.72 -5.46 -12.78
CA TRP A 207 16.98 -6.68 -13.16
C TRP A 207 17.65 -7.45 -14.31
N GLY A 208 18.77 -6.95 -14.83
CA GLY A 208 19.58 -7.64 -15.85
C GLY A 208 18.96 -7.71 -17.25
N ILE A 209 17.96 -6.89 -17.55
CA ILE A 209 17.24 -6.92 -18.84
C ILE A 209 17.81 -5.84 -19.77
N PRO A 210 18.21 -6.16 -21.02
CA PRO A 210 18.65 -5.16 -21.97
C PRO A 210 17.47 -4.25 -22.39
N PHE A 211 17.71 -2.94 -22.38
CA PHE A 211 16.73 -1.92 -22.72
C PHE A 211 16.01 -2.12 -24.05
N ASN A 212 16.70 -2.72 -25.02
CA ASN A 212 16.18 -2.96 -26.37
C ASN A 212 15.00 -3.96 -26.38
N GLN A 213 14.85 -4.80 -25.35
CA GLN A 213 13.76 -5.77 -25.23
C GLN A 213 12.61 -5.26 -24.34
N LEU A 214 12.73 -4.06 -23.74
CA LEU A 214 11.70 -3.54 -22.84
C LEU A 214 10.35 -3.37 -23.57
N GLY A 215 10.39 -2.93 -24.83
CA GLY A 215 9.20 -2.80 -25.67
C GLY A 215 8.49 -4.13 -25.94
N SER A 216 9.25 -5.21 -26.18
CA SER A 216 8.66 -6.54 -26.36
C SER A 216 8.06 -7.07 -25.05
N TYR A 217 8.72 -6.88 -23.89
CA TYR A 217 8.14 -7.26 -22.60
C TYR A 217 6.84 -6.50 -22.26
N LEU A 218 6.77 -5.21 -22.61
CA LEU A 218 5.55 -4.41 -22.46
C LEU A 218 4.43 -4.93 -23.38
N LYS A 219 4.76 -5.26 -24.63
CA LYS A 219 3.81 -5.81 -25.60
C LYS A 219 3.30 -7.18 -25.19
N ASP A 220 4.18 -8.06 -24.70
CA ASP A 220 3.83 -9.40 -24.23
C ASP A 220 3.01 -9.35 -22.93
N GLY A 221 3.32 -8.38 -22.05
CA GLY A 221 2.52 -8.07 -20.87
C GLY A 221 1.11 -7.59 -21.24
N ALA A 222 1.00 -6.65 -22.18
CA ALA A 222 -0.26 -6.12 -22.67
C ALA A 222 -1.10 -7.18 -23.43
N ALA A 223 -0.45 -8.00 -24.25
CA ALA A 223 -1.09 -9.09 -24.99
C ALA A 223 -1.71 -10.13 -24.04
N CYS A 224 -0.99 -10.49 -22.97
CA CYS A 224 -1.53 -11.37 -21.94
C CYS A 224 -2.63 -10.69 -21.09
N PHE A 225 -2.52 -9.38 -20.81
CA PHE A 225 -3.55 -8.63 -20.07
C PHE A 225 -4.86 -8.50 -20.85
N LEU A 226 -4.77 -8.25 -22.16
CA LEU A 226 -5.92 -8.09 -23.05
C LEU A 226 -6.40 -9.41 -23.66
N ASN A 227 -5.73 -10.52 -23.36
CA ASN A 227 -6.00 -11.85 -23.93
C ASN A 227 -5.97 -11.86 -25.47
N ILE A 228 -5.03 -11.13 -26.07
CA ILE A 228 -4.83 -11.05 -27.51
C ILE A 228 -3.66 -11.96 -27.88
N GLY A 229 -3.94 -13.16 -28.37
CA GLY A 229 -2.94 -14.12 -28.87
C GLY A 229 -2.75 -15.33 -27.94
N THR A 230 -3.30 -16.47 -28.35
CA THR A 230 -3.41 -17.75 -27.62
C THR A 230 -2.09 -18.53 -27.42
N MET A 231 -0.92 -17.87 -27.30
CA MET A 231 0.39 -18.57 -27.39
C MET A 231 1.23 -18.57 -26.10
N THR A 232 0.70 -18.19 -24.93
CA THR A 232 1.42 -18.37 -23.66
C THR A 232 0.56 -19.08 -22.60
N LYS A 233 1.02 -20.27 -22.17
CA LYS A 233 0.45 -21.00 -21.03
C LYS A 233 0.44 -20.08 -19.80
N GLY A 234 -0.72 -19.91 -19.17
CA GLY A 234 -0.86 -19.16 -17.91
C GLY A 234 -1.59 -17.82 -17.98
N CYS A 235 -2.25 -17.45 -19.10
CA CYS A 235 -3.13 -16.27 -19.18
C CYS A 235 -4.63 -16.58 -18.96
N GLU A 236 -4.96 -17.68 -18.27
CA GLU A 236 -6.36 -18.02 -17.97
C GLU A 236 -6.99 -16.99 -17.01
N GLY A 237 -8.14 -16.42 -17.39
CA GLY A 237 -8.86 -15.40 -16.60
C GLY A 237 -8.66 -13.95 -17.03
N ALA A 238 -7.84 -13.68 -18.05
CA ALA A 238 -7.73 -12.36 -18.67
C ALA A 238 -8.89 -12.09 -19.65
N PRO A 239 -9.49 -10.88 -19.70
CA PRO A 239 -9.10 -9.64 -19.00
C PRO A 239 -9.85 -9.35 -17.70
N LEU A 240 -10.88 -10.15 -17.34
CA LEU A 240 -11.79 -9.83 -16.23
C LEU A 240 -11.10 -9.83 -14.86
N LEU A 241 -10.25 -10.83 -14.58
CA LEU A 241 -9.61 -10.98 -13.28
C LEU A 241 -8.58 -9.85 -13.00
N PRO A 242 -7.70 -9.47 -13.94
CA PRO A 242 -6.85 -8.29 -13.80
C PRO A 242 -7.61 -6.96 -13.69
N LEU A 243 -8.76 -6.83 -14.35
CA LEU A 243 -9.59 -5.64 -14.28
C LEU A 243 -10.29 -5.51 -12.92
N LEU A 244 -10.88 -6.59 -12.41
CA LEU A 244 -11.49 -6.62 -11.08
C LEU A 244 -10.44 -6.30 -10.00
N PHE A 245 -9.25 -6.87 -10.15
CA PHE A 245 -8.10 -6.53 -9.33
C PHE A 245 -7.82 -5.01 -9.39
N VAL A 246 -7.63 -4.44 -10.57
CA VAL A 246 -7.43 -3.00 -10.74
C VAL A 246 -8.47 -2.16 -9.98
N ILE A 247 -9.76 -2.47 -10.12
CA ILE A 247 -10.85 -1.72 -9.49
C ILE A 247 -10.76 -1.82 -7.96
N ALA A 248 -10.62 -3.04 -7.42
CA ALA A 248 -10.49 -3.27 -5.99
C ALA A 248 -9.24 -2.60 -5.41
N ASN A 249 -8.13 -2.53 -6.16
CA ASN A 249 -6.90 -1.86 -5.74
C ASN A 249 -7.12 -0.37 -5.50
N ILE A 250 -7.77 0.28 -6.47
CA ILE A 250 -8.01 1.72 -6.46
C ILE A 250 -9.01 2.04 -5.35
N GLY A 251 -10.09 1.26 -5.25
CA GLY A 251 -11.06 1.41 -4.16
C GLY A 251 -10.42 1.29 -2.78
N TYR A 252 -9.57 0.29 -2.58
CA TYR A 252 -8.83 0.10 -1.33
C TYR A 252 -7.88 1.27 -1.00
N ASN A 253 -7.12 1.76 -1.99
CA ASN A 253 -6.24 2.91 -1.80
C ASN A 253 -7.02 4.19 -1.46
N ILE A 254 -8.15 4.44 -2.13
CA ILE A 254 -9.04 5.58 -1.82
C ILE A 254 -9.59 5.45 -0.39
N ALA A 255 -10.02 4.26 0.01
CA ALA A 255 -10.53 4.01 1.35
C ALA A 255 -9.46 4.24 2.43
N LEU A 256 -8.23 3.73 2.23
CA LEU A 256 -7.12 3.96 3.17
C LEU A 256 -6.76 5.43 3.31
N LEU A 257 -6.79 6.16 2.21
CA LEU A 257 -6.50 7.58 2.21
C LEU A 257 -7.62 8.41 2.85
N ARG A 258 -8.88 8.02 2.66
CA ARG A 258 -10.02 8.60 3.38
C ARG A 258 -9.88 8.36 4.89
N LEU A 259 -9.44 7.17 5.28
CA LEU A 259 -9.17 6.84 6.68
C LEU A 259 -7.97 7.63 7.24
N LEU A 260 -6.91 7.83 6.45
CA LEU A 260 -5.76 8.66 6.82
C LEU A 260 -6.19 10.11 7.04
N LYS A 261 -7.09 10.64 6.22
CA LYS A 261 -7.64 11.99 6.35
C LYS A 261 -8.47 12.21 7.62
N ILE A 262 -9.23 11.19 8.05
CA ILE A 262 -10.10 11.28 9.24
C ILE A 262 -9.34 10.96 10.54
N SER A 263 -8.36 10.08 10.48
CA SER A 263 -7.69 9.55 11.67
C SER A 263 -6.19 9.88 11.69
N SER A 264 -5.34 8.91 11.40
CA SER A 264 -3.89 9.07 11.35
C SER A 264 -3.30 8.01 10.41
N ALA A 265 -2.06 8.23 9.98
CA ALA A 265 -1.35 7.21 9.21
C ALA A 265 -1.29 5.89 10.01
N VAL A 266 -1.05 5.93 11.33
CA VAL A 266 -0.87 4.72 12.16
C VAL A 266 -2.16 3.91 12.22
N VAL A 267 -3.29 4.56 12.47
CA VAL A 267 -4.61 3.89 12.46
C VAL A 267 -4.93 3.31 11.09
N SER A 268 -4.63 4.04 10.00
CA SER A 268 -4.84 3.55 8.63
C SER A 268 -4.00 2.29 8.35
N SER A 269 -2.75 2.27 8.78
CA SER A 269 -1.87 1.11 8.62
C SER A 269 -2.30 -0.07 9.48
N LEU A 270 -2.71 0.16 10.72
CA LEU A 270 -3.28 -0.84 11.63
C LEU A 270 -4.55 -1.49 11.05
N ALA A 271 -5.49 -0.69 10.54
CA ALA A 271 -6.67 -1.19 9.84
C ALA A 271 -6.29 -2.03 8.62
N SER A 272 -5.26 -1.61 7.88
CA SER A 272 -4.73 -2.35 6.73
C SER A 272 -4.09 -3.70 7.11
N THR A 273 -3.58 -3.82 8.34
CA THR A 273 -2.98 -5.04 8.89
C THR A 273 -4.04 -6.07 9.26
N VAL A 274 -5.25 -5.65 9.67
CA VAL A 274 -6.41 -6.55 9.91
C VAL A 274 -6.83 -7.28 8.63
N SER A 275 -6.61 -6.68 7.46
CA SER A 275 -6.87 -7.35 6.19
C SER A 275 -5.95 -8.55 5.92
N VAL A 276 -4.84 -8.73 6.67
CA VAL A 276 -3.92 -9.88 6.51
C VAL A 276 -4.54 -11.19 7.02
N PRO A 277 -5.00 -11.30 8.29
CA PRO A 277 -5.64 -12.53 8.76
C PRO A 277 -6.94 -12.85 8.00
N ILE A 278 -7.70 -11.83 7.58
CA ILE A 278 -8.88 -12.03 6.73
C ILE A 278 -8.48 -12.66 5.40
N ALA A 279 -7.40 -12.20 4.76
CA ALA A 279 -6.93 -12.81 3.52
C ALA A 279 -6.48 -14.26 3.71
N VAL A 280 -5.75 -14.56 4.79
CA VAL A 280 -5.34 -15.94 5.09
C VAL A 280 -6.55 -16.82 5.36
N PHE A 281 -7.57 -16.33 6.07
CA PHE A 281 -8.83 -17.05 6.24
C PHE A 281 -9.53 -17.33 4.90
N LEU A 282 -9.61 -16.33 4.01
CA LEU A 282 -10.18 -16.51 2.67
C LEU A 282 -9.41 -17.54 1.83
N PHE A 283 -8.09 -17.64 1.98
CA PHE A 283 -7.27 -18.65 1.29
C PHE A 283 -7.49 -20.08 1.78
N THR A 284 -8.16 -20.28 2.91
CA THR A 284 -8.55 -21.60 3.40
C THR A 284 -9.87 -22.07 2.80
N LEU A 285 -10.63 -21.15 2.19
CA LEU A 285 -11.86 -21.48 1.47
C LEU A 285 -11.52 -22.01 0.07
N PRO A 286 -12.23 -23.03 -0.42
CA PRO A 286 -12.08 -23.54 -1.78
C PRO A 286 -12.72 -22.56 -2.78
N LEU A 287 -12.06 -21.42 -2.98
CA LEU A 287 -12.49 -20.40 -3.92
C LEU A 287 -12.17 -20.82 -5.35
N PRO A 288 -13.04 -20.52 -6.33
CA PRO A 288 -12.73 -20.72 -7.74
C PRO A 288 -11.47 -19.93 -8.10
N TYR A 289 -10.57 -20.53 -8.90
CA TYR A 289 -9.22 -20.03 -9.28
C TYR A 289 -8.13 -20.10 -8.22
N LEU A 290 -8.47 -20.44 -6.97
CA LEU A 290 -7.48 -20.81 -5.97
C LEU A 290 -7.17 -22.29 -6.13
N GLY A 291 -5.89 -22.63 -6.29
CA GLY A 291 -5.42 -24.01 -6.27
C GLY A 291 -5.77 -24.69 -4.94
N VAL A 292 -5.34 -25.95 -4.78
CA VAL A 292 -5.63 -26.81 -3.62
C VAL A 292 -5.58 -26.03 -2.30
N ALA A 293 -6.65 -26.11 -1.51
CA ALA A 293 -6.79 -25.39 -0.23
C ALA A 293 -5.55 -25.63 0.65
N SER A 294 -4.85 -24.55 1.00
CA SER A 294 -3.67 -24.63 1.86
C SER A 294 -4.09 -24.94 3.29
N SER A 295 -3.44 -25.93 3.90
CA SER A 295 -3.61 -26.24 5.33
C SER A 295 -3.21 -25.04 6.18
N LEU A 296 -4.08 -24.66 7.13
CA LEU A 296 -3.78 -23.58 8.07
C LEU A 296 -2.49 -23.85 8.85
N PRO A 297 -1.55 -22.89 8.93
CA PRO A 297 -0.41 -23.01 9.83
C PRO A 297 -0.90 -23.13 11.28
N ASN A 298 -0.37 -24.09 12.05
CA ASN A 298 -0.83 -24.35 13.42
C ASN A 298 -0.73 -23.13 14.37
N GLY A 299 0.14 -22.16 14.08
CA GLY A 299 0.27 -20.91 14.85
C GLY A 299 -0.53 -19.71 14.32
N PHE A 300 -1.27 -19.87 13.22
CA PHE A 300 -2.04 -18.78 12.60
C PHE A 300 -3.14 -18.23 13.52
N MET A 301 -3.87 -19.12 14.21
CA MET A 301 -4.89 -18.70 15.18
C MET A 301 -4.26 -17.91 16.34
N GLY A 302 -3.16 -18.38 16.90
CA GLY A 302 -2.46 -17.71 17.98
C GLY A 302 -1.98 -16.31 17.57
N GLY A 303 -1.33 -16.18 16.42
CA GLY A 303 -0.88 -14.89 15.92
C GLY A 303 -2.02 -13.94 15.56
N THR A 304 -3.15 -14.44 15.05
CA THR A 304 -4.35 -13.62 14.79
C THR A 304 -4.97 -13.10 16.08
N ILE A 305 -5.05 -13.92 17.14
CA ILE A 305 -5.54 -13.50 18.44
C ILE A 305 -4.63 -12.40 19.02
N ILE A 306 -3.31 -12.58 18.97
CA ILE A 306 -2.33 -11.59 19.44
C ILE A 306 -2.48 -10.26 18.66
N LEU A 307 -2.69 -10.34 17.34
CA LEU A 307 -2.92 -9.18 16.49
C LEU A 307 -4.18 -8.42 16.91
N VAL A 308 -5.30 -9.11 17.09
CA VAL A 308 -6.58 -8.50 17.51
C VAL A 308 -6.45 -7.88 18.90
N LEU A 309 -5.77 -8.56 19.84
CA LEU A 309 -5.49 -8.01 21.16
C LEU A 309 -4.63 -6.74 21.08
N GLY A 310 -3.59 -6.73 20.24
CA GLY A 310 -2.76 -5.53 20.02
C GLY A 310 -3.57 -4.35 19.48
N MET A 311 -4.52 -4.60 18.59
CA MET A 311 -5.45 -3.58 18.08
C MET A 311 -6.38 -3.04 19.18
N LEU A 312 -6.93 -3.93 20.02
CA LEU A 312 -7.78 -3.54 21.14
C LEU A 312 -7.02 -2.67 22.14
N VAL A 313 -5.80 -3.08 22.51
CA VAL A 313 -4.92 -2.31 23.40
C VAL A 313 -4.57 -0.94 22.81
N TYR A 314 -4.34 -0.87 21.49
CA TYR A 314 -4.13 0.40 20.80
C TYR A 314 -5.38 1.30 20.85
N SER A 315 -6.58 0.72 20.68
CA SER A 315 -7.84 1.46 20.66
C SER A 315 -8.28 1.97 22.04
N TRP A 316 -7.94 1.25 23.10
CA TRP A 316 -8.26 1.63 24.48
C TRP A 316 -7.26 2.62 25.08
N ALA A 317 -6.15 2.87 24.41
CA ALA A 317 -5.22 3.90 24.83
C ALA A 317 -5.91 5.28 24.75
N PRO A 318 -5.90 6.09 25.84
CA PRO A 318 -6.47 7.43 25.81
C PRO A 318 -5.85 8.21 24.66
N GLN A 319 -6.67 8.63 23.70
CA GLN A 319 -6.21 9.55 22.68
C GLN A 319 -5.90 10.85 23.41
N GLY A 320 -4.62 11.23 23.44
CA GLY A 320 -4.20 12.48 24.08
C GLY A 320 -4.98 13.69 23.54
N PRO A 321 -4.91 14.85 24.20
CA PRO A 321 -5.92 15.94 24.15
C PRO A 321 -6.16 16.65 22.81
N ASN A 322 -5.59 16.16 21.69
CA ASN A 322 -5.71 16.78 20.37
C ASN A 322 -6.63 16.03 19.40
N GLY A 323 -7.40 15.05 19.89
CA GLY A 323 -8.53 14.49 19.16
C GLY A 323 -9.75 15.37 19.37
N SER A 324 -9.87 16.48 18.64
CA SER A 324 -11.15 17.19 18.57
C SER A 324 -12.20 16.23 18.04
N HIS A 325 -13.16 15.91 18.91
CA HIS A 325 -14.47 15.38 18.59
C HIS A 325 -14.94 15.95 17.24
N THR A 326 -15.01 15.10 16.23
CA THR A 326 -15.96 15.31 15.14
C THR A 326 -17.13 14.42 15.48
N ASP A 327 -17.93 14.84 16.47
CA ASP A 327 -19.27 14.31 16.63
C ASP A 327 -20.00 14.59 15.32
N SER A 328 -20.39 13.51 14.66
CA SER A 328 -21.38 13.54 13.60
C SER A 328 -22.69 14.03 14.19
N VAL A 329 -22.89 15.35 14.22
CA VAL A 329 -24.19 15.97 14.43
C VAL A 329 -25.01 15.69 13.17
N ILE A 330 -25.80 14.62 13.23
CA ILE A 330 -26.96 14.41 12.38
C ILE A 330 -27.93 15.55 12.71
N PRO A 331 -28.29 16.46 11.77
CA PRO A 331 -29.33 17.44 12.04
C PRO A 331 -30.66 16.68 12.14
N SER A 332 -31.28 16.74 13.32
CA SER A 332 -32.69 16.39 13.47
C SER A 332 -33.55 17.27 12.56
N PRO A 333 -34.60 16.71 11.94
CA PRO A 333 -35.54 17.51 11.15
C PRO A 333 -36.26 18.53 12.07
N PRO A 334 -36.52 19.76 11.57
CA PRO A 334 -37.18 20.79 12.37
C PRO A 334 -38.65 20.39 12.67
N PRO A 335 -39.15 20.65 13.89
CA PRO A 335 -40.56 20.51 14.18
C PRO A 335 -41.34 21.73 13.67
N THR A 336 -42.12 21.54 12.61
CA THR A 336 -43.53 21.95 12.43
C THR A 336 -43.94 21.78 10.97
#